data_AF-A0A1W2EZI5-F1
#
_entry.id   AF-A0A1W2EZI5-F1
#
_cell.length_a   1.000
_cell.length_b   1.000
_cell.length_c   1.000
_cell.angle_alpha   90.00
_cell.angle_beta   90.00
_cell.angle_gamma   90.00
#
_symmetry.space_group_name_H-M   'P 1'
#
loop_
_entity.id
_entity.type
_entity.pdbx_description
1 polymer ?
#
loop_
_entity_poly.entity_id
_entity_poly.type
_entity_poly.pdbx_seq_one_letter_code
_entity_poly.pdbx_strand_id
1 'polypeptide(L)'
;MQKSSQCTIATSLCLLQIRSGTRDRLPLLNANHGDFRVHLEKFTRSQPTDLTMSEIYEKCLTLRCDMSDGPHRSLPMRPAWRGLAARADNSNHSREEIADALARAVRSDFRNEVSPSHISALRRIFDRDGNSLGMPEIALAQLRDAAPLASGSVFGQKLQEWATIAATEGRLSRDSFHEAVGNAAIESTHAGIRQTSEHYVRKSTDRRAMKVERRMRDAAAQLVSSTLGASLLAPTGARRSLRRAGLNDGVPIHA
;
A
#
# COMPACT_ATOMS: atom_id res chain seq x y z
N MET A 1 0.42 12.31 -22.94
CA MET A 1 1.68 12.86 -22.38
C MET A 1 1.86 14.38 -22.58
N GLN A 2 1.16 15.06 -23.52
CA GLN A 2 1.38 16.50 -23.78
C GLN A 2 0.89 17.49 -22.70
N LYS A 3 -0.13 17.15 -21.90
CA LYS A 3 -0.74 18.08 -20.92
C LYS A 3 0.17 18.41 -19.72
N SER A 4 1.04 17.48 -19.32
CA SER A 4 1.99 17.70 -18.22
C SER A 4 3.15 18.61 -18.61
N SER A 5 3.59 18.57 -19.87
CA SER A 5 4.70 19.42 -20.34
C SER A 5 4.27 20.87 -20.56
N GLN A 6 3.04 21.12 -21.04
CA GLN A 6 2.55 22.49 -21.26
C GLN A 6 2.37 23.28 -19.95
N CYS A 7 1.98 22.61 -18.85
CA CYS A 7 1.79 23.27 -17.56
C CYS A 7 3.11 23.63 -16.86
N THR A 8 4.16 22.83 -17.05
CA THR A 8 5.50 23.13 -16.55
C THR A 8 6.12 24.30 -17.30
N ILE A 9 5.96 24.36 -18.63
CA ILE A 9 6.49 25.45 -19.47
C ILE A 9 5.84 26.80 -19.10
N ALA A 10 4.52 26.83 -18.88
CA ALA A 10 3.82 28.05 -18.48
C ALA A 10 4.27 28.57 -17.10
N THR A 11 4.58 27.66 -16.17
CA THR A 11 5.07 28.00 -14.82
C THR A 11 6.50 28.54 -14.86
N SER A 12 7.37 27.93 -15.67
CA SER A 12 8.76 28.39 -15.87
C SER A 12 8.84 29.74 -16.58
N LEU A 13 7.98 30.00 -17.57
CA LEU A 13 7.89 31.30 -18.25
C LEU A 13 7.40 32.42 -17.31
N CYS A 14 6.39 32.13 -16.49
CA CYS A 14 5.87 33.09 -15.50
C CYS A 14 6.93 33.46 -14.45
N LEU A 15 7.70 32.47 -13.96
CA LEU A 15 8.80 32.69 -13.03
C LEU A 15 9.99 33.43 -13.66
N LEU A 16 10.27 33.22 -14.96
CA LEU A 16 11.33 33.94 -15.66
C LEU A 16 10.99 35.44 -15.85
N GLN A 17 9.74 35.75 -16.18
CA GLN A 17 9.30 37.13 -16.43
C GLN A 17 9.21 37.98 -15.15
N ILE A 18 8.87 37.35 -14.02
CA ILE A 18 8.93 38.01 -12.70
C ILE A 18 10.38 38.35 -12.33
N ARG A 19 11.35 37.54 -12.77
CA ARG A 19 12.77 37.72 -12.48
C ARG A 19 13.46 38.73 -13.41
N SER A 20 12.93 38.98 -14.61
CA SER A 20 13.53 39.88 -15.61
C SER A 20 12.96 41.30 -15.64
N GLY A 21 11.97 41.63 -14.78
CA GLY A 21 11.43 42.99 -14.62
C GLY A 21 10.82 43.61 -15.89
N THR A 22 10.61 42.82 -16.95
CA THR A 22 10.24 43.30 -18.28
C THR A 22 8.74 43.11 -18.52
N ARG A 23 8.03 44.22 -18.70
CA ARG A 23 6.56 44.29 -18.89
C ARG A 23 6.12 44.13 -20.35
N ASP A 24 6.87 43.40 -21.16
CA ASP A 24 6.47 43.23 -22.57
C ASP A 24 5.64 41.96 -22.81
N ARG A 25 4.65 42.17 -23.68
CA ARG A 25 3.45 41.35 -23.91
C ARG A 25 3.77 39.87 -24.16
N LEU A 26 2.99 39.00 -23.51
CA LEU A 26 2.96 37.56 -23.74
C LEU A 26 2.87 37.24 -25.26
N PRO A 27 3.65 36.27 -25.79
CA PRO A 27 3.26 35.63 -27.03
C PRO A 27 1.94 34.90 -26.79
N LEU A 28 0.93 35.24 -27.59
CA LEU A 28 -0.41 34.65 -27.55
C LEU A 28 -0.32 33.16 -27.91
N LEU A 29 -0.05 32.31 -26.91
CA LEU A 29 -0.33 30.89 -27.00
C LEU A 29 -1.86 30.75 -26.99
N ASN A 30 -2.39 30.41 -28.17
CA ASN A 30 -3.80 30.24 -28.43
C ASN A 30 -4.32 28.99 -27.69
N ALA A 31 -4.52 29.12 -26.38
CA ALA A 31 -5.15 28.12 -25.54
C ALA A 31 -6.64 28.47 -25.40
N ASN A 32 -7.48 27.81 -26.19
CA ASN A 32 -8.93 27.81 -26.05
C ASN A 32 -9.34 27.13 -24.73
N HIS A 33 -9.17 27.82 -23.60
CA HIS A 33 -9.83 27.49 -22.33
C HIS A 33 -10.05 28.79 -21.56
N GLY A 34 -11.29 29.28 -21.58
CA GLY A 34 -11.70 30.57 -21.02
C GLY A 34 -11.49 30.73 -19.50
N ASP A 35 -11.22 29.64 -18.77
CA ASP A 35 -11.16 29.65 -17.30
C ASP A 35 -9.78 30.08 -16.75
N PHE A 36 -8.69 29.82 -17.48
CA PHE A 36 -7.33 30.20 -17.06
C PHE A 36 -7.11 31.72 -17.15
N ARG A 37 -7.78 32.38 -18.11
CA ARG A 37 -7.61 33.81 -18.39
C ARG A 37 -8.25 34.68 -17.30
N VAL A 38 -9.36 34.23 -16.72
CA VAL A 38 -10.11 34.98 -15.69
C VAL A 38 -9.38 34.99 -14.34
N HIS A 39 -8.64 33.93 -13.99
CA HIS A 39 -7.92 33.87 -12.71
C HIS A 39 -6.59 34.64 -12.74
N LEU A 40 -5.89 34.66 -13.87
CA LEU A 40 -4.68 35.48 -14.06
C LEU A 40 -5.00 36.98 -14.05
N GLU A 41 -6.11 37.42 -14.64
CA GLU A 41 -6.54 38.84 -14.62
C GLU A 41 -6.98 39.33 -13.23
N LYS A 42 -7.48 38.42 -12.37
CA LYS A 42 -7.78 38.77 -10.96
C LYS A 42 -6.50 38.90 -10.12
N PHE A 43 -5.47 38.11 -10.43
CA PHE A 43 -4.19 38.15 -9.72
C PHE A 43 -3.37 39.42 -10.05
N THR A 44 -3.52 39.98 -11.25
CA THR A 44 -2.81 41.19 -11.68
C THR A 44 -3.52 42.50 -11.32
N ARG A 45 -4.77 42.46 -10.84
CA ARG A 45 -5.54 43.66 -10.43
C ARG A 45 -5.46 44.02 -8.94
N SER A 46 -5.01 43.12 -8.07
CA SER A 46 -4.65 43.49 -6.70
C SER A 46 -3.19 43.95 -6.69
N GLN A 47 -2.96 45.23 -6.38
CA GLN A 47 -1.60 45.77 -6.26
C GLN A 47 -0.74 44.91 -5.31
N PRO A 48 0.45 44.45 -5.73
CA PRO A 48 1.35 43.71 -4.86
C PRO A 48 2.31 44.70 -4.23
N THR A 49 1.91 45.29 -3.11
CA THR A 49 2.88 45.80 -2.14
C THR A 49 2.71 44.93 -0.90
N ASP A 50 3.78 44.21 -0.57
CA ASP A 50 3.94 43.37 0.63
C ASP A 50 3.37 41.94 0.57
N LEU A 51 3.68 41.20 -0.50
CA LEU A 51 3.80 39.75 -0.39
C LEU A 51 5.26 39.35 -0.58
N THR A 52 5.86 38.87 0.48
CA THR A 52 7.21 38.32 0.48
C THR A 52 7.26 37.07 -0.42
N MET A 53 8.43 36.78 -1.00
CA MET A 53 8.63 35.56 -1.79
C MET A 53 8.24 34.29 -1.01
N SER A 54 8.40 34.28 0.32
CA SER A 54 7.93 33.19 1.18
C SER A 54 6.42 33.00 1.16
N GLU A 55 5.63 34.08 1.21
CA GLU A 55 4.17 33.99 1.17
C GLU A 55 3.65 33.56 -0.21
N ILE A 56 4.39 33.90 -1.28
CA ILE A 56 4.11 33.40 -2.63
C ILE A 56 4.41 31.90 -2.73
N TYR A 57 5.54 31.44 -2.17
CA TYR A 57 5.85 30.01 -2.10
C TYR A 57 4.84 29.24 -1.23
N GLU A 58 4.38 29.81 -0.12
CA GLU A 58 3.40 29.21 0.78
C GLU A 58 1.99 29.15 0.15
N LYS A 59 1.58 30.21 -0.57
CA LYS A 59 0.35 30.21 -1.38
C LYS A 59 0.43 29.22 -2.55
N CYS A 60 1.57 29.14 -3.25
CA CYS A 60 1.73 28.17 -4.35
C CYS A 60 1.81 26.72 -3.87
N LEU A 61 2.35 26.45 -2.67
CA LEU A 61 2.35 25.12 -2.04
C LEU A 61 0.95 24.69 -1.59
N THR A 62 0.08 25.64 -1.24
CA THR A 62 -1.31 25.37 -0.82
C THR A 62 -2.31 25.31 -1.98
N LEU A 63 -1.97 25.88 -3.15
CA LEU A 63 -2.82 25.90 -4.36
C LEU A 63 -2.80 24.62 -5.22
N ARG A 64 -2.13 23.54 -4.79
CA ARG A 64 -2.41 22.17 -5.28
C ARG A 64 -3.20 21.35 -4.26
N CYS A 65 -4.31 21.91 -3.81
CA CYS A 65 -5.39 21.15 -3.21
C CYS A 65 -6.41 20.81 -4.30
N ASP A 66 -6.17 19.72 -5.04
CA ASP A 66 -7.30 18.99 -5.60
C ASP A 66 -7.84 18.10 -4.48
N MET A 67 -8.95 18.54 -3.89
CA MET A 67 -9.84 17.73 -3.05
C MET A 67 -10.28 16.50 -3.87
N SER A 68 -10.45 15.29 -3.37
CA SER A 68 -11.23 14.96 -2.17
C SER A 68 -10.87 13.59 -1.56
N ASP A 69 -9.81 12.92 -2.01
CA ASP A 69 -9.69 11.47 -1.77
C ASP A 69 -8.44 11.01 -1.01
N GLY A 70 -7.57 11.92 -0.62
CA GLY A 70 -6.36 11.61 0.15
C GLY A 70 -5.31 10.78 -0.61
N PRO A 71 -4.08 10.70 -0.08
CA PRO A 71 -2.96 10.02 -0.73
C PRO A 71 -3.20 8.52 -0.94
N HIS A 72 -4.08 7.88 -0.17
CA HIS A 72 -4.37 6.45 -0.28
C HIS A 72 -5.16 6.05 -1.56
N ARG A 73 -5.94 6.95 -2.19
CA ARG A 73 -6.70 6.59 -3.40
C ARG A 73 -5.80 6.41 -4.62
N SER A 74 -4.73 7.19 -4.72
CA SER A 74 -3.73 7.15 -5.80
C SER A 74 -2.58 6.18 -5.55
N LEU A 75 -2.59 5.45 -4.42
CA LEU A 75 -1.55 4.47 -4.08
C LEU A 75 -1.59 3.30 -5.10
N PRO A 76 -0.50 3.04 -5.85
CA PRO A 76 -0.46 1.98 -6.86
C PRO A 76 -0.29 0.60 -6.20
N MET A 77 -1.28 0.21 -5.39
CA MET A 77 -1.33 -1.05 -4.66
C MET A 77 -2.73 -1.66 -4.73
N ARG A 78 -2.80 -2.94 -4.36
CA ARG A 78 -4.06 -3.68 -4.30
C ARG A 78 -5.07 -2.98 -3.38
N PRO A 79 -6.40 -3.12 -3.62
CA PRO A 79 -7.43 -2.44 -2.83
C PRO A 79 -7.35 -2.67 -1.32
N ALA A 80 -6.92 -3.86 -0.88
CA ALA A 80 -6.79 -4.17 0.54
C ALA A 80 -5.70 -3.31 1.23
N TRP A 81 -4.56 -3.09 0.56
CA TRP A 81 -3.49 -2.20 1.02
C TRP A 81 -3.91 -0.74 1.02
N ARG A 82 -4.65 -0.29 0.00
CA ARG A 82 -5.24 1.06 -0.01
C ARG A 82 -6.18 1.28 1.17
N GLY A 83 -7.04 0.30 1.45
CA GLY A 83 -7.94 0.33 2.59
C GLY A 83 -7.23 0.28 3.95
N LEU A 84 -6.08 -0.41 4.05
CA LEU A 84 -5.24 -0.39 5.24
C LEU A 84 -4.61 1.00 5.43
N ALA A 85 -4.02 1.56 4.38
CA ALA A 85 -3.39 2.88 4.42
C ALA A 85 -4.39 3.98 4.83
N ALA A 86 -5.63 3.92 4.30
CA ALA A 86 -6.71 4.83 4.67
C ALA A 86 -7.04 4.75 6.18
N ARG A 87 -7.12 3.54 6.74
CA ARG A 87 -7.39 3.32 8.16
C ARG A 87 -6.24 3.77 9.05
N ALA A 88 -5.00 3.47 8.65
CA ALA A 88 -3.80 3.90 9.37
C ALA A 88 -3.67 5.44 9.37
N ASP A 89 -4.14 6.11 8.33
CA ASP A 89 -4.14 7.56 8.27
C ASP A 89 -5.24 8.21 9.14
N ASN A 90 -6.41 7.59 9.27
CA ASN A 90 -7.48 8.11 10.11
C ASN A 90 -7.29 7.72 11.60
N SER A 91 -7.14 8.71 12.49
CA SER A 91 -6.94 8.50 13.94
C SER A 91 -8.10 7.81 14.64
N ASN A 92 -9.31 7.82 14.05
CA ASN A 92 -10.49 7.24 14.66
C ASN A 92 -10.51 5.71 14.63
N HIS A 93 -9.66 5.07 13.82
CA HIS A 93 -9.55 3.62 13.84
C HIS A 93 -8.70 3.16 15.02
N SER A 94 -9.19 2.14 15.70
CA SER A 94 -8.48 1.42 16.76
C SER A 94 -7.26 0.65 16.22
N ARG A 95 -6.40 0.18 17.13
CA ARG A 95 -5.23 -0.64 16.75
C ARG A 95 -5.68 -1.98 16.16
N GLU A 96 -6.75 -2.53 16.73
CA GLU A 96 -7.36 -3.79 16.36
C GLU A 96 -7.94 -3.73 14.94
N GLU A 97 -8.64 -2.65 14.58
CA GLU A 97 -9.16 -2.45 13.22
C GLU A 97 -8.04 -2.35 12.17
N ILE A 98 -6.90 -1.78 12.54
CA ILE A 98 -5.71 -1.70 11.67
C ILE A 98 -5.06 -3.07 11.52
N ALA A 99 -4.89 -3.83 12.62
CA ALA A 99 -4.39 -5.19 12.60
C ALA A 99 -5.26 -6.11 11.73
N ASP A 100 -6.57 -6.01 11.86
CA ASP A 100 -7.54 -6.71 11.02
C ASP A 100 -7.44 -6.33 9.54
N ALA A 101 -7.24 -5.03 9.25
CA ALA A 101 -7.04 -4.56 7.89
C ALA A 101 -5.71 -5.06 7.30
N LEU A 102 -4.67 -5.15 8.12
CA LEU A 102 -3.38 -5.68 7.74
C LEU A 102 -3.46 -7.17 7.41
N ALA A 103 -4.07 -7.97 8.28
CA ALA A 103 -4.30 -9.40 8.02
C ALA A 103 -5.08 -9.64 6.71
N ARG A 104 -6.06 -8.78 6.39
CA ARG A 104 -6.79 -8.83 5.11
C ARG A 104 -5.90 -8.48 3.92
N ALA A 105 -5.03 -7.49 4.04
CA ALA A 105 -4.10 -7.11 2.97
C ALA A 105 -3.10 -8.22 2.68
N VAL A 106 -2.47 -8.77 3.72
CA VAL A 106 -1.52 -9.89 3.60
C VAL A 106 -2.18 -11.13 3.01
N ARG A 107 -3.39 -11.49 3.47
CA ARG A 107 -4.16 -12.61 2.89
C ARG A 107 -4.52 -12.35 1.42
N SER A 108 -4.81 -11.09 1.06
CA SER A 108 -5.03 -10.74 -0.33
C SER A 108 -3.78 -10.99 -1.16
N ASP A 109 -2.60 -10.55 -0.74
CA ASP A 109 -1.35 -10.78 -1.47
C ASP A 109 -1.07 -12.26 -1.62
N PHE A 110 -1.11 -13.01 -0.52
CA PHE A 110 -0.87 -14.45 -0.49
C PHE A 110 -1.73 -15.18 -1.53
N ARG A 111 -3.05 -14.90 -1.56
CA ARG A 111 -3.98 -15.56 -2.49
C ARG A 111 -3.78 -15.19 -3.95
N ASN A 112 -3.24 -14.00 -4.22
CA ASN A 112 -3.05 -13.54 -5.59
C ASN A 112 -1.67 -13.90 -6.14
N GLU A 113 -0.69 -14.14 -5.28
CA GLU A 113 0.69 -14.36 -5.69
C GLU A 113 1.13 -15.80 -5.52
N VAL A 114 0.60 -16.53 -4.54
CA VAL A 114 1.02 -17.91 -4.27
C VAL A 114 0.01 -18.88 -4.90
N SER A 115 0.50 -19.69 -5.83
CA SER A 115 -0.33 -20.68 -6.52
C SER A 115 -0.70 -21.84 -5.59
N PRO A 116 -1.93 -22.40 -5.69
CA PRO A 116 -2.32 -23.58 -4.90
C PRO A 116 -1.43 -24.81 -5.15
N SER A 117 -0.89 -24.94 -6.38
CA SER A 117 0.05 -26.00 -6.74
C SER A 117 1.38 -25.85 -6.00
N HIS A 118 1.90 -24.62 -5.86
CA HIS A 118 3.12 -24.36 -5.08
C HIS A 118 2.91 -24.71 -3.60
N ILE A 119 1.81 -24.25 -3.00
CA ILE A 119 1.45 -24.58 -1.61
C ILE A 119 1.35 -26.10 -1.42
N SER A 120 0.68 -26.79 -2.35
CA SER A 120 0.48 -28.23 -2.27
C SER A 120 1.81 -29.00 -2.39
N ALA A 121 2.69 -28.57 -3.29
CA ALA A 121 4.02 -29.17 -3.45
C ALA A 121 4.87 -29.01 -2.19
N LEU A 122 4.95 -27.79 -1.65
CA LEU A 122 5.70 -27.53 -0.41
C LEU A 122 5.11 -28.30 0.77
N ARG A 123 3.78 -28.30 0.94
CA ARG A 123 3.13 -29.04 2.02
C ARG A 123 3.50 -30.53 2.00
N ARG A 124 3.50 -31.18 0.84
CA ARG A 124 3.88 -32.60 0.72
C ARG A 124 5.31 -32.87 1.22
N ILE A 125 6.24 -31.95 0.94
CA ILE A 125 7.63 -32.05 1.42
C ILE A 125 7.68 -32.00 2.95
N PHE A 126 6.97 -31.04 3.56
CA PHE A 126 6.92 -30.91 5.03
C PHE A 126 6.07 -31.98 5.72
N ASP A 127 5.14 -32.62 5.00
CA ASP A 127 4.43 -33.82 5.42
C ASP A 127 5.29 -35.09 5.24
N ARG A 128 6.53 -34.95 4.74
CA ARG A 128 7.49 -36.04 4.49
C ARG A 128 7.05 -37.05 3.44
N ASP A 129 6.19 -36.64 2.51
CA ASP A 129 5.80 -37.45 1.37
C ASP A 129 7.00 -37.65 0.42
N GLY A 130 7.37 -38.90 0.17
CA GLY A 130 8.59 -39.26 -0.53
C GLY A 130 9.90 -39.05 0.25
N ASN A 131 9.83 -38.71 1.55
CA ASN A 131 10.98 -38.54 2.43
C ASN A 131 10.65 -39.01 3.87
N SER A 132 10.25 -40.28 4.01
CA SER A 132 9.78 -40.84 5.28
C SER A 132 10.80 -40.76 6.43
N LEU A 133 12.10 -40.79 6.10
CA LEU A 133 13.19 -40.66 7.07
C LEU A 133 13.49 -39.20 7.46
N GLY A 134 12.87 -38.22 6.79
CA GLY A 134 13.08 -36.79 7.07
C GLY A 134 14.49 -36.31 6.76
N MET A 135 15.14 -36.87 5.74
CA MET A 135 16.50 -36.48 5.34
C MET A 135 16.50 -35.07 4.72
N PRO A 136 17.26 -34.11 5.26
CA PRO A 136 17.32 -32.75 4.74
C PRO A 136 17.72 -32.69 3.26
N GLU A 137 18.64 -33.54 2.81
CA GLU A 137 19.15 -33.54 1.43
C GLU A 137 18.05 -33.88 0.43
N ILE A 138 17.17 -34.84 0.77
CA ILE A 138 16.02 -35.21 -0.06
C ILE A 138 15.01 -34.06 -0.09
N ALA A 139 14.71 -33.45 1.06
CA ALA A 139 13.79 -32.31 1.12
C ALA A 139 14.30 -31.11 0.31
N LEU A 140 15.60 -30.81 0.38
CA LEU A 140 16.23 -29.74 -0.40
C LEU A 140 16.18 -30.01 -1.91
N ALA A 141 16.34 -31.26 -2.34
CA ALA A 141 16.15 -31.64 -3.74
C ALA A 141 14.70 -31.46 -4.18
N GLN A 142 13.72 -31.94 -3.40
CA GLN A 142 12.29 -31.76 -3.69
C GLN A 142 11.90 -30.28 -3.73
N LEU A 143 12.45 -29.46 -2.83
CA LEU A 143 12.24 -28.01 -2.83
C LEU A 143 12.77 -27.36 -4.10
N ARG A 144 13.97 -27.75 -4.55
CA ARG A 144 14.54 -27.25 -5.81
C ARG A 144 13.64 -27.59 -7.01
N ASP A 145 13.09 -28.79 -7.04
CA ASP A 145 12.16 -29.22 -8.10
C ASP A 145 10.82 -28.45 -8.06
N ALA A 146 10.39 -28.02 -6.88
CA ALA A 146 9.18 -27.20 -6.70
C ALA A 146 9.40 -25.69 -7.00
N ALA A 147 10.64 -25.21 -7.02
CA ALA A 147 10.97 -23.78 -7.17
C ALA A 147 10.37 -23.12 -8.43
N PRO A 148 10.26 -23.78 -9.61
CA PRO A 148 9.60 -23.19 -10.77
C PRO A 148 8.13 -22.81 -10.54
N LEU A 149 7.44 -23.43 -9.57
CA LEU A 149 6.05 -23.08 -9.22
C LEU A 149 5.92 -21.70 -8.54
N ALA A 150 7.04 -21.14 -8.08
CA ALA A 150 7.15 -19.80 -7.51
C ALA A 150 7.48 -18.72 -8.55
N SER A 151 7.78 -19.10 -9.80
CA SER A 151 8.21 -18.15 -10.83
C SER A 151 7.15 -17.08 -11.10
N GLY A 152 7.58 -15.82 -11.23
CA GLY A 152 6.69 -14.67 -11.43
C GLY A 152 5.98 -14.18 -10.16
N SER A 153 6.23 -14.81 -9.00
CA SER A 153 5.65 -14.43 -7.71
C SER A 153 6.73 -14.00 -6.73
N VAL A 154 6.67 -12.75 -6.25
CA VAL A 154 7.61 -12.27 -5.20
C VAL A 154 7.30 -12.96 -3.88
N PHE A 155 6.01 -13.09 -3.52
CA PHE A 155 5.62 -13.83 -2.32
C PHE A 155 6.04 -15.30 -2.41
N GLY A 156 5.79 -15.95 -3.55
CA GLY A 156 6.14 -17.35 -3.78
C GLY A 156 7.65 -17.60 -3.64
N GLN A 157 8.49 -16.71 -4.17
CA GLN A 157 9.95 -16.81 -4.01
C GLN A 157 10.37 -16.71 -2.54
N LYS A 158 9.84 -15.76 -1.78
CA LYS A 158 10.10 -15.67 -0.34
C LYS A 158 9.65 -16.91 0.43
N LEU A 159 8.48 -17.45 0.08
CA LEU A 159 8.00 -18.70 0.66
C LEU A 159 8.96 -19.87 0.36
N GLN A 160 9.46 -19.95 -0.87
CA GLN A 160 10.45 -20.94 -1.28
C GLN A 160 11.76 -20.80 -0.47
N GLU A 161 12.23 -19.58 -0.26
CA GLU A 161 13.42 -19.28 0.54
C GLU A 161 13.24 -19.72 2.00
N TRP A 162 12.15 -19.30 2.65
CA TRP A 162 11.85 -19.68 4.04
C TRP A 162 11.64 -21.19 4.22
N ALA A 163 11.04 -21.86 3.23
CA ALA A 163 10.93 -23.31 3.22
C ALA A 163 12.31 -23.99 3.11
N THR A 164 13.21 -23.43 2.30
CA THR A 164 14.59 -23.92 2.14
C THR A 164 15.40 -23.74 3.43
N ILE A 165 15.26 -22.60 4.11
CA ILE A 165 15.89 -22.35 5.41
C ILE A 165 15.42 -23.39 6.43
N ALA A 166 14.11 -23.60 6.56
CA ALA A 166 13.57 -24.58 7.49
C ALA A 166 14.07 -26.01 7.20
N ALA A 167 14.10 -26.43 5.93
CA ALA A 167 14.63 -27.73 5.53
C ALA A 167 16.13 -27.88 5.82
N THR A 168 16.92 -26.83 5.58
CA THR A 168 18.37 -26.80 5.89
C THR A 168 18.63 -26.99 7.39
N GLU A 169 17.74 -26.47 8.24
CA GLU A 169 17.79 -26.63 9.68
C GLU A 169 17.20 -27.98 10.16
N GLY A 170 16.81 -28.87 9.24
CA GLY A 170 16.18 -30.16 9.56
C GLY A 170 14.74 -30.04 10.09
N ARG A 171 14.13 -28.85 9.98
CA ARG A 171 12.76 -28.58 10.44
C ARG A 171 11.74 -28.99 9.39
N LEU A 172 11.48 -30.29 9.29
CA LEU A 172 10.51 -30.89 8.36
C LEU A 172 9.23 -31.32 9.09
N SER A 173 8.48 -30.33 9.55
CA SER A 173 7.19 -30.54 10.21
C SER A 173 6.13 -29.58 9.70
N ARG A 174 4.85 -29.92 9.93
CA ARG A 174 3.73 -29.04 9.59
C ARG A 174 3.84 -27.66 10.25
N ASP A 175 4.31 -27.61 11.50
CA ASP A 175 4.48 -26.34 12.21
C ASP A 175 5.60 -25.49 11.59
N SER A 176 6.68 -26.13 11.15
CA SER A 176 7.77 -25.46 10.40
C SER A 176 7.28 -24.92 9.06
N PHE A 177 6.36 -25.62 8.38
CA PHE A 177 5.72 -25.11 7.17
C PHE A 177 4.83 -23.90 7.45
N HIS A 178 4.02 -23.94 8.52
CA HIS A 178 3.23 -22.78 8.94
C HIS A 178 4.14 -21.58 9.25
N GLU A 179 5.25 -21.80 9.96
CA GLU A 179 6.22 -20.76 10.27
C GLU A 179 6.86 -20.17 9.01
N ALA A 180 7.25 -20.99 8.04
CA ALA A 180 7.81 -20.53 6.77
C ALA A 180 6.83 -19.64 5.98
N VAL A 181 5.55 -20.03 5.91
CA VAL A 181 4.48 -19.19 5.31
C VAL A 181 4.32 -17.88 6.08
N GLY A 182 4.36 -17.94 7.41
CA GLY A 182 4.28 -16.77 8.27
C GLY A 182 5.42 -15.79 8.07
N ASN A 183 6.66 -16.27 8.01
CA ASN A 183 7.85 -15.44 7.82
C ASN A 183 7.81 -14.75 6.45
N ALA A 184 7.48 -15.48 5.39
CA ALA A 184 7.30 -14.90 4.05
C ALA A 184 6.19 -13.82 4.03
N ALA A 185 5.11 -14.02 4.80
CA ALA A 185 4.03 -13.07 4.94
C ALA A 185 4.44 -11.80 5.72
N ILE A 186 5.23 -11.94 6.77
CA ILE A 186 5.79 -10.82 7.54
C ILE A 186 6.74 -9.99 6.67
N GLU A 187 7.62 -10.63 5.90
CA GLU A 187 8.46 -9.88 4.97
C GLU A 187 7.68 -9.14 3.90
N SER A 188 6.65 -9.77 3.35
CA SER A 188 5.75 -9.14 2.38
C SER A 188 4.99 -7.98 3.02
N THR A 189 4.64 -8.10 4.30
CA THR A 189 4.06 -7.02 5.10
C THR A 189 5.00 -5.81 5.19
N HIS A 190 6.27 -6.03 5.55
CA HIS A 190 7.25 -4.96 5.64
C HIS A 190 7.49 -4.27 4.30
N ALA A 191 7.51 -5.03 3.20
CA ALA A 191 7.61 -4.46 1.85
C ALA A 191 6.40 -3.58 1.51
N GLY A 192 5.18 -4.03 1.81
CA GLY A 192 3.95 -3.25 1.56
C GLY A 192 3.86 -1.99 2.43
N ILE A 193 4.31 -2.05 3.70
CA ILE A 193 4.42 -0.87 4.57
C ILE A 193 5.40 0.14 3.98
N ARG A 194 6.58 -0.31 3.54
CA ARG A 194 7.58 0.55 2.92
C ARG A 194 7.05 1.23 1.66
N GLN A 195 6.42 0.46 0.75
CA GLN A 195 5.81 1.02 -0.46
C GLN A 195 4.73 2.07 -0.13
N THR A 196 3.93 1.82 0.90
CA THR A 196 2.92 2.79 1.37
C THR A 196 3.58 4.06 1.91
N SER A 197 4.58 3.93 2.78
CA SER A 197 5.30 5.08 3.37
C SER A 197 5.97 5.94 2.29
N GLU A 198 6.71 5.31 1.36
CA GLU A 198 7.36 6.00 0.24
C GLU A 198 6.34 6.76 -0.63
N HIS A 199 5.15 6.21 -0.87
CA HIS A 199 4.09 6.91 -1.59
C HIS A 199 3.56 8.11 -0.82
N TYR A 200 3.36 7.99 0.49
CA TYR A 200 2.92 9.10 1.33
C TYR A 200 3.94 10.24 1.38
N VAL A 201 5.24 9.92 1.43
CA VAL A 201 6.32 10.93 1.32
C VAL A 201 6.22 11.70 0.00
N ARG A 202 5.95 11.00 -1.12
CA ARG A 202 5.84 11.66 -2.44
C ARG A 202 4.55 12.47 -2.65
N LYS A 203 3.47 12.16 -1.92
CA LYS A 203 2.11 12.69 -2.19
C LYS A 203 1.49 13.46 -1.03
N SER A 204 2.18 13.57 0.11
CA SER A 204 1.67 14.26 1.29
C SER A 204 2.84 14.85 2.09
N THR A 205 2.74 14.87 3.42
CA THR A 205 3.77 15.40 4.33
C THR A 205 4.50 14.28 5.06
N ASP A 206 5.75 14.52 5.42
CA ASP A 206 6.57 13.58 6.19
C ASP A 206 5.90 13.18 7.51
N ARG A 207 5.28 14.15 8.20
CA ARG A 207 4.51 13.88 9.44
C ARG A 207 3.40 12.86 9.20
N ARG A 208 2.68 12.96 8.09
CA ARG A 208 1.59 12.02 7.77
C ARG A 208 2.14 10.66 7.36
N ALA A 209 3.22 10.63 6.57
CA ALA A 209 3.92 9.40 6.20
C ALA A 209 4.40 8.64 7.44
N MET A 210 5.11 9.32 8.35
CA MET A 210 5.59 8.76 9.63
C MET A 210 4.45 8.23 10.49
N LYS A 211 3.31 8.96 10.56
CA LYS A 211 2.13 8.50 11.31
C LYS A 211 1.56 7.20 10.74
N VAL A 212 1.36 7.14 9.42
CA VAL A 212 0.81 5.95 8.74
C VAL A 212 1.75 4.77 8.91
N GLU A 213 3.03 4.98 8.64
CA GLU A 213 4.04 3.95 8.77
C GLU A 213 4.12 3.40 10.20
N ARG A 214 4.20 4.28 11.21
CA ARG A 214 4.23 3.86 12.62
C ARG A 214 3.03 2.98 12.95
N ARG A 215 1.81 3.42 12.62
CA ARG A 215 0.60 2.68 12.95
C ARG A 215 0.50 1.33 12.23
N MET A 216 0.98 1.24 10.99
CA MET A 216 1.06 -0.04 10.29
C MET A 216 2.14 -0.95 10.88
N ARG A 217 3.29 -0.40 11.30
CA ARG A 217 4.34 -1.16 11.99
C ARG A 217 3.90 -1.64 13.36
N ASP A 218 3.18 -0.83 14.13
CA ASP A 218 2.60 -1.21 15.43
C ASP A 218 1.62 -2.39 15.28
N ALA A 219 0.85 -2.43 14.18
CA ALA A 219 -0.01 -3.56 13.85
C ALA A 219 0.82 -4.78 13.40
N ALA A 220 1.86 -4.57 12.60
CA ALA A 220 2.73 -5.65 12.12
C ALA A 220 3.54 -6.30 13.25
N ALA A 221 3.90 -5.54 14.30
CA ALA A 221 4.63 -6.04 15.46
C ALA A 221 3.84 -7.10 16.27
N GLN A 222 2.52 -7.22 16.05
CA GLN A 222 1.67 -8.22 16.69
C GLN A 222 1.55 -9.51 15.88
N LEU A 223 2.12 -9.56 14.67
CA LEU A 223 2.08 -10.75 13.84
C LEU A 223 3.03 -11.82 14.38
N VAL A 224 2.50 -13.03 14.58
CA VAL A 224 3.28 -14.21 14.94
C VAL A 224 3.30 -15.16 13.76
N SER A 225 4.49 -15.56 13.30
CA SER A 225 4.67 -16.31 12.06
C SER A 225 3.84 -17.59 12.00
N SER A 226 3.91 -18.43 13.04
CA SER A 226 3.20 -19.72 13.08
C SER A 226 1.68 -19.56 12.95
N THR A 227 1.08 -18.63 13.71
CA THR A 227 -0.37 -18.40 13.69
C THR A 227 -0.82 -17.71 12.40
N LEU A 228 -0.01 -16.78 11.87
CA LEU A 228 -0.27 -16.13 10.60
C LEU A 228 -0.24 -17.13 9.44
N GLY A 229 0.79 -17.98 9.37
CA GLY A 229 0.90 -19.00 8.34
C GLY A 229 -0.24 -20.02 8.39
N ALA A 230 -0.58 -20.52 9.59
CA ALA A 230 -1.74 -21.38 9.77
C ALA A 230 -3.05 -20.71 9.30
N SER A 231 -3.24 -19.43 9.60
CA SER A 231 -4.40 -18.63 9.18
C SER A 231 -4.45 -18.36 7.67
N LEU A 232 -3.30 -18.29 7.00
CA LEU A 232 -3.21 -18.12 5.54
C LEU A 232 -3.47 -19.43 4.79
N LEU A 233 -3.04 -20.56 5.35
CA LEU A 233 -3.26 -21.90 4.80
C LEU A 233 -4.64 -22.47 5.11
N ALA A 234 -5.35 -21.92 6.11
CA ALA A 234 -6.68 -22.37 6.48
C ALA A 234 -7.64 -22.28 5.28
N PRO A 235 -8.47 -23.31 5.04
CA PRO A 235 -9.52 -23.23 4.04
C PRO A 235 -10.40 -22.03 4.32
N THR A 236 -10.70 -21.23 3.29
CA THR A 236 -11.62 -20.10 3.44
C THR A 236 -13.03 -20.62 3.66
N GLY A 237 -13.40 -20.86 4.92
CA GLY A 237 -14.78 -21.08 5.31
C GLY A 237 -15.63 -19.85 4.98
N ALA A 238 -16.84 -20.08 4.48
CA ALA A 238 -17.79 -19.05 4.08
C ALA A 238 -17.88 -17.93 5.13
N ARG A 239 -17.68 -16.68 4.69
CA ARG A 239 -17.95 -15.50 5.52
C ARG A 239 -19.41 -15.54 5.96
N ARG A 240 -19.67 -15.86 7.23
CA ARG A 240 -20.89 -15.37 7.89
C ARG A 240 -20.79 -13.85 7.89
N SER A 241 -21.49 -13.20 6.97
CA SER A 241 -21.74 -11.78 7.10
C SER A 241 -22.62 -11.61 8.34
N LEU A 242 -22.00 -11.31 9.48
CA LEU A 242 -22.71 -10.64 10.57
C LEU A 242 -23.02 -9.24 10.05
N ARG A 243 -24.08 -9.11 9.25
CA ARG A 243 -24.79 -7.84 9.13
C ARG A 243 -25.18 -7.49 10.56
N ARG A 244 -24.72 -6.33 11.04
CA ARG A 244 -25.22 -5.73 12.28
C ARG A 244 -26.72 -5.50 12.10
N ALA A 245 -27.53 -6.48 12.49
CA ALA A 245 -28.96 -6.34 12.71
C ALA A 245 -29.10 -5.82 14.13
N GLY A 246 -29.47 -4.56 14.28
CA GLY A 246 -29.60 -3.93 15.59
C GLY A 246 -29.40 -2.43 15.46
N LEU A 247 -30.37 -1.76 14.84
CA LEU A 247 -30.69 -0.34 14.98
C LEU A 247 -31.97 -0.09 14.15
N ASN A 248 -33.09 -0.72 14.54
CA ASN A 248 -34.41 -0.25 14.16
C ASN A 248 -35.50 -0.80 15.09
N ASP A 249 -35.36 -0.55 16.39
CA ASP A 249 -36.53 -0.62 17.28
C ASP A 249 -37.16 0.78 17.30
N GLY A 250 -38.14 0.97 16.44
CA GLY A 250 -38.98 2.17 16.45
C GLY A 250 -39.79 2.23 17.74
N VAL A 251 -39.85 3.43 18.34
CA VAL A 251 -40.68 3.71 19.52
C VAL A 251 -42.17 3.63 19.11
N PRO A 252 -43.03 2.88 19.84
CA PRO A 252 -44.47 2.93 19.61
C PRO A 252 -45.01 4.29 20.05
N ILE A 253 -45.55 5.05 19.10
CA ILE A 253 -46.42 6.20 19.39
C ILE A 253 -47.79 5.65 19.75
N HIS A 254 -48.13 5.70 21.04
CA HIS A 254 -49.49 5.47 21.51
C HIS A 254 -50.32 6.74 21.23
N ALA A 255 -51.43 6.55 20.51
CA ALA A 255 -52.55 7.48 20.43
C ALA A 255 -53.67 6.99 21.36
#